data_AF-A0A2P8VWB8-F1
#
_entry.id   AF-A0A2P8VWB8-F1
#
_cell.length_a   1.000
_cell.length_b   1.000
_cell.length_c   1.000
_cell.angle_alpha   90.00
_cell.angle_beta   90.00
_cell.angle_gamma   90.00
#
_symmetry.space_group_name_H-M   'P 1'
#
loop_
_entity.id
_entity.type
_entity.pdbx_description
1 polymer ?
#
loop_
_entity_poly.entity_id
_entity_poly.type
_entity_poly.pdbx_seq_one_letter_code
_entity_poly.pdbx_strand_id
1 'polypeptide(L)'
;MSDPFVGEIRMFAGNFAPRGWAFCNGQLIAISQNTALFSLLGTLYGGDGRTTFALPDLRGRTPIHAGQGAGLSDYPLGSRGGVEQVALTTEQLPAHS
;
A
#
# COMPACT_ATOMS: atom_id res chain seq x y z
N MET A 1 4.70 25.91 -2.59
CA MET A 1 4.36 24.47 -2.73
C MET A 1 4.61 23.84 -1.37
N SER A 2 3.66 23.08 -0.84
CA SER A 2 3.85 22.34 0.41
C SER A 2 4.91 21.26 0.21
N ASP A 3 5.93 21.24 1.05
CA ASP A 3 6.87 20.13 1.08
C ASP A 3 6.13 18.83 1.43
N PRO A 4 6.43 17.72 0.73
CA PRO A 4 5.79 16.43 1.00
C PRO A 4 6.22 15.87 2.36
N PHE A 5 5.33 15.13 3.01
CA PHE A 5 5.66 14.45 4.25
C PHE A 5 6.38 13.12 3.99
N VAL A 6 7.28 12.73 4.90
CA VAL A 6 7.90 11.40 4.85
C VAL A 6 6.80 10.34 5.05
N GLY A 7 6.75 9.35 4.15
CA GLY A 7 5.71 8.31 4.16
C GLY A 7 4.45 8.68 3.38
N GLU A 8 4.39 9.85 2.76
CA GLU A 8 3.29 10.21 1.86
C GLU A 8 3.28 9.29 0.62
N ILE A 9 2.08 8.85 0.22
CA ILE A 9 1.86 8.09 -1.01
C ILE A 9 1.17 9.00 -2.01
N ARG A 10 1.74 9.10 -3.22
CA ARG A 10 1.17 9.91 -4.30
C ARG A 10 1.06 9.10 -5.58
N MET A 11 -0.03 9.29 -6.30
CA MET A 11 -0.14 8.81 -7.67
C MET A 11 0.83 9.60 -8.55
N PHE A 12 1.59 8.88 -9.37
CA PHE A 12 2.61 9.47 -10.24
C PHE A 12 2.48 8.88 -11.65
N ALA A 13 2.49 9.74 -12.66
CA ALA A 13 2.27 9.36 -14.06
C ALA A 13 3.56 8.93 -14.79
N GLY A 14 4.74 9.14 -14.20
CA GLY A 14 6.02 8.77 -14.82
C GLY A 14 6.48 7.35 -14.49
N ASN A 15 7.44 6.84 -15.27
CA ASN A 15 7.99 5.48 -15.14
C ASN A 15 9.31 5.42 -14.33
N PHE A 16 9.60 6.44 -13.52
CA PHE A 16 10.76 6.47 -12.62
C PHE A 16 10.35 7.02 -11.25
N ALA A 17 11.08 6.68 -10.19
CA ALA A 17 10.86 7.30 -8.90
C ALA A 17 11.68 8.61 -8.84
N PRO A 18 11.05 9.78 -8.63
CA PRO A 18 11.80 11.02 -8.41
C PRO A 18 12.74 10.90 -7.20
N ARG A 19 13.76 11.78 -7.13
CA ARG A 19 14.68 11.79 -5.99
C ARG A 19 13.92 11.97 -4.67
N GLY A 20 14.21 11.12 -3.69
CA GLY A 20 13.52 11.11 -2.39
C GLY A 20 12.20 10.32 -2.38
N TRP A 21 11.81 9.74 -3.51
CA TRP A 21 10.63 8.88 -3.64
C TRP A 21 11.06 7.46 -4.02
N ALA A 22 10.17 6.51 -3.75
CA ALA A 22 10.31 5.13 -4.17
C ALA A 22 8.93 4.62 -4.60
N PHE A 23 8.90 3.67 -5.54
CA PHE A 23 7.64 3.05 -5.94
C PHE A 23 7.05 2.18 -4.81
N CYS A 24 5.72 2.12 -4.72
CA CYS A 24 5.04 1.17 -3.83
C CYS A 24 4.93 -0.21 -4.52
N ASN A 25 6.06 -0.92 -4.64
CA ASN A 25 6.18 -2.23 -5.31
C ASN A 25 6.53 -3.38 -4.34
N GLY A 26 6.47 -3.16 -3.02
CA GLY A 26 6.84 -4.18 -2.04
C GLY A 26 8.35 -4.40 -1.83
N GLN A 27 9.22 -3.54 -2.36
CA GLN A 27 10.68 -3.71 -2.20
C GLN A 27 11.15 -3.58 -0.75
N LEU A 28 12.22 -4.32 -0.42
CA LEU A 28 12.94 -4.19 0.83
C LEU A 28 13.95 -3.04 0.76
N ILE A 29 13.95 -2.18 1.76
CA ILE A 29 14.83 -1.01 1.88
C ILE A 29 15.63 -1.12 3.17
N ALA A 30 16.90 -0.71 3.11
CA ALA A 30 17.79 -0.67 4.27
C ALA A 30 17.32 0.39 5.28
N ILE A 31 17.14 -0.04 6.55
CA ILE A 31 16.74 0.84 7.66
C ILE A 31 17.79 1.93 7.89
N SER A 32 19.07 1.58 7.80
CA SER A 32 20.20 2.49 8.05
C SER A 32 20.19 3.75 7.17
N GLN A 33 19.63 3.66 5.96
CA GLN A 33 19.53 4.78 5.03
C GLN A 33 18.18 5.50 5.09
N ASN A 34 17.17 4.91 5.74
CA ASN A 34 15.78 5.37 5.72
C ASN A 34 15.14 5.28 7.11
N THR A 35 15.88 5.70 8.14
CA THR A 35 15.47 5.57 9.55
C THR A 35 14.17 6.32 9.86
N ALA A 36 13.98 7.52 9.32
CA ALA A 36 12.75 8.30 9.48
C ALA A 36 11.54 7.56 8.88
N LEU A 37 11.68 7.02 7.66
CA LEU A 37 10.61 6.26 7.03
C LEU A 37 10.29 4.95 7.78
N PHE A 38 11.32 4.26 8.26
CA PHE A 38 11.16 3.07 9.11
C PHE A 38 10.43 3.37 10.42
N SER A 39 10.69 4.51 11.07
CA SER A 39 9.98 4.88 12.29
C SER A 39 8.46 5.07 12.10
N LEU A 40 8.02 5.33 10.86
CA LEU A 40 6.60 5.48 10.52
C LEU A 40 5.97 4.16 10.07
N LEU A 41 6.64 3.39 9.21
CA LEU A 41 6.09 2.16 8.62
C LEU A 41 6.36 0.91 9.46
N GLY A 42 7.46 0.91 10.23
CA GLY A 42 7.97 -0.28 10.91
C GLY A 42 8.17 -1.44 9.94
N THR A 43 7.75 -2.64 10.37
CA THR A 43 7.75 -3.87 9.55
C THR A 43 6.37 -4.21 9.02
N LEU A 44 5.44 -3.25 9.00
CA LEU A 44 4.03 -3.50 8.68
C LEU A 44 3.83 -4.15 7.31
N TYR A 45 4.67 -3.80 6.34
CA TYR A 45 4.60 -4.34 4.98
C TYR A 45 5.60 -5.47 4.73
N GLY A 46 6.39 -5.86 5.74
CA GLY A 46 7.45 -6.88 5.67
C GLY A 46 8.84 -6.37 6.06
N GLY A 47 9.84 -7.24 5.85
CA GLY A 47 11.23 -7.03 6.27
C GLY A 47 11.56 -7.65 7.62
N ASP A 48 12.83 -7.57 8.02
CA ASP A 48 13.34 -8.19 9.25
C ASP A 48 13.30 -7.24 10.48
N GLY A 49 13.03 -5.96 10.26
CA GLY A 49 12.99 -4.93 11.31
C GLY A 49 14.33 -4.62 11.96
N ARG A 50 15.42 -5.19 11.45
CA ARG A 50 16.79 -5.04 11.97
C ARG A 50 17.70 -4.38 10.95
N THR A 51 17.69 -4.89 9.74
CA THR A 51 18.48 -4.38 8.62
C THR A 51 17.61 -3.77 7.54
N THR A 52 16.39 -4.32 7.35
CA THR A 52 15.49 -3.97 6.27
C THR A 52 14.03 -3.86 6.73
N PHE A 53 13.27 -3.06 6.00
CA PHE A 53 11.82 -2.99 6.06
C PHE A 53 11.25 -2.94 4.65
N ALA A 54 10.00 -3.35 4.47
CA ALA A 54 9.36 -3.31 3.16
C ALA A 54 8.50 -2.06 2.97
N LEU A 55 8.40 -1.61 1.72
CA LEU A 55 7.40 -0.64 1.31
C LEU A 55 6.05 -1.32 1.01
N PRO A 56 4.93 -0.57 0.95
CA PRO A 56 3.67 -1.09 0.43
C PRO A 56 3.81 -1.64 -0.99
N ASP A 57 2.97 -2.62 -1.33
CA ASP A 57 2.84 -3.15 -2.69
C ASP A 57 1.46 -2.79 -3.25
N LEU A 58 1.42 -1.75 -4.10
CA LEU A 58 0.20 -1.21 -4.71
C LEU A 58 0.09 -1.56 -6.20
N ARG A 59 0.90 -2.48 -6.71
CA ARG A 59 0.78 -2.94 -8.09
C ARG A 59 -0.55 -3.68 -8.26
N GLY A 60 -1.36 -3.25 -9.22
CA GLY A 60 -2.71 -3.80 -9.46
C GLY A 60 -3.70 -3.54 -8.32
N ARG A 61 -3.42 -2.57 -7.43
CA ARG A 61 -4.23 -2.31 -6.22
C ARG A 61 -4.43 -0.81 -6.00
N THR A 62 -5.54 -0.47 -5.38
CA THR A 62 -5.84 0.90 -4.93
C THR A 62 -5.82 0.95 -3.41
N PRO A 63 -5.14 1.94 -2.79
CA PRO A 63 -5.18 2.09 -1.34
C PRO A 63 -6.58 2.51 -0.88
N ILE A 64 -7.03 1.96 0.24
CA ILE A 64 -8.29 2.33 0.93
C ILE A 64 -7.99 2.80 2.35
N HIS A 65 -8.96 3.46 2.98
CA HIS A 65 -8.84 3.88 4.37
C HIS A 65 -8.75 2.65 5.29
N ALA A 66 -7.88 2.72 6.30
CA ALA A 66 -7.72 1.64 7.29
C ALA A 66 -8.73 1.76 8.44
N GLY A 67 -9.02 0.63 9.08
CA GLY A 67 -9.96 0.50 10.18
C GLY A 67 -11.37 0.17 9.73
N GLN A 68 -12.32 0.39 10.64
CA GLN A 68 -13.72 0.03 10.45
C GLN A 68 -14.60 1.27 10.32
N GLY A 69 -15.20 1.44 9.13
CA GLY A 69 -16.27 2.41 8.92
C GLY A 69 -17.60 1.91 9.48
N ALA A 70 -18.51 2.82 9.84
CA ALA A 70 -19.85 2.44 10.32
C ALA A 70 -20.61 1.63 9.26
N GLY A 71 -20.98 0.39 9.58
CA GLY A 71 -21.65 -0.54 8.64
C GLY A 71 -20.75 -1.15 7.56
N LEU A 72 -19.43 -0.94 7.63
CA LEU A 72 -18.45 -1.51 6.71
C LEU A 72 -17.59 -2.58 7.40
N SER A 73 -16.90 -3.38 6.57
CA SER A 73 -15.87 -4.31 7.03
C SER A 73 -14.68 -3.57 7.66
N ASP A 74 -14.02 -4.21 8.62
CA ASP A 74 -12.76 -3.72 9.20
C ASP A 74 -11.57 -4.06 8.29
N TYR A 75 -10.73 -3.08 7.99
CA TYR A 75 -9.53 -3.22 7.18
C TYR A 75 -8.27 -2.84 7.97
N PRO A 76 -7.58 -3.80 8.60
CA PRO A 76 -6.33 -3.53 9.31
C PRO A 76 -5.30 -2.88 8.38
N LEU A 77 -4.57 -1.88 8.87
CA LEU A 77 -3.51 -1.24 8.09
C LEU A 77 -2.45 -2.29 7.69
N GLY A 78 -1.97 -2.23 6.44
CA GLY A 78 -1.02 -3.19 5.89
C GLY A 78 -1.64 -4.48 5.35
N SER A 79 -2.96 -4.69 5.55
CA SER A 79 -3.67 -5.81 4.94
C SER A 79 -3.71 -5.69 3.42
N ARG A 80 -3.69 -6.84 2.74
CA ARG A 80 -3.82 -6.94 1.28
C ARG A 80 -5.14 -7.66 0.98
N GLY A 81 -6.03 -7.03 0.24
CA GLY A 81 -7.34 -7.58 -0.13
C GLY A 81 -7.69 -7.40 -1.60
N GLY A 82 -8.74 -8.06 -2.06
CA GLY A 82 -9.18 -8.01 -3.45
C GLY A 82 -8.40 -8.94 -4.40
N VAL A 83 -8.94 -9.07 -5.61
CA VAL A 83 -8.42 -9.90 -6.70
C VAL A 83 -8.32 -9.05 -7.97
N GLU A 84 -7.24 -9.23 -8.74
CA GLU A 84 -7.02 -8.47 -10.00
C GLU A 84 -7.94 -8.96 -11.13
N GLN A 85 -8.31 -10.24 -11.09
CA GLN A 85 -9.23 -10.86 -12.02
C GLN A 85 -10.26 -11.68 -11.24
N VAL A 86 -11.53 -11.53 -11.59
CA VAL A 86 -12.63 -12.31 -11.04
C VAL A 86 -13.49 -12.83 -12.20
N ALA A 87 -13.69 -14.14 -12.26
CA ALA A 87 -14.67 -14.73 -13.16
C ALA A 87 -16.05 -14.55 -12.54
N LEU A 88 -16.92 -13.78 -13.20
CA LEU A 88 -18.29 -13.53 -12.75
C LEU A 88 -19.14 -14.79 -12.93
N THR A 89 -19.69 -15.31 -11.83
CA THR A 89 -20.74 -16.34 -11.86
C THR A 89 -22.12 -15.69 -11.89
N THR A 90 -23.15 -16.43 -12.31
CA THR A 90 -24.54 -15.96 -12.28
C THR A 90 -24.99 -15.58 -10.87
N GLU A 91 -24.42 -16.20 -9.83
CA GLU A 91 -24.69 -15.89 -8.42
C GLU A 91 -24.12 -14.53 -7.97
N GLN A 92 -23.14 -14.00 -8.71
CA GLN A 92 -22.50 -12.71 -8.43
C GLN A 92 -23.16 -11.56 -9.20
N LEU A 93 -24.17 -11.84 -10.03
CA LEU A 93 -24.93 -10.84 -10.76
C LEU A 93 -26.21 -10.50 -10.00
N PRO A 94 -26.63 -9.21 -9.95
CA PRO A 94 -27.93 -8.85 -9.44
C PRO A 94 -29.05 -9.57 -10.21
N ALA A 95 -30.14 -9.91 -9.51
CA ALA A 95 -31.34 -10.42 -10.14
C ALA A 95 -31.86 -9.41 -11.17
N HIS A 96 -32.10 -9.86 -12.40
CA HIS A 96 -32.58 -9.07 -13.52
C HIS A 96 -33.68 -9.84 -14.27
N SER A 97 -34.55 -9.12 -14.99
CA SER A 97 -35.60 -9.66 -15.87
C SER A 97 -35.56 -8.97 -17.23
#